data_AF-A0A7I9VA22-F1
#
_entry.id   AF-A0A7I9VA22-F1
#
_cell.length_a   1.000
_cell.length_b   1.000
_cell.length_c   1.000
_cell.angle_alpha   90.00
_cell.angle_beta   90.00
_cell.angle_gamma   90.00
#
_symmetry.space_group_name_H-M   'P 1'
#
loop_
_entity.id
_entity.type
_entity.pdbx_description
1 polymer ?
#
loop_
_entity_poly.entity_id
_entity_poly.type
_entity_poly.pdbx_seq_one_letter_code
_entity_poly.pdbx_strand_id
1 'polypeptide(L)'
;MTTNITALTAQLEQFGYKLPKTVKPYLDSVEAVRYAYDGLPVVPTEPVTEETAEAVMHAFAAETALALGTDGFTPLAVAKRRMVESYQALALNELRADSTKIFETLSTVVDSAAERLVAAVGNLPETLTPDALVQAGPVAVEALATATEAGQALGAIDLFVFQHGNTLGFGASPDKILRLFTPSGIGDYRKLEIAQNTSHNETETRIGYTFVVAAREGIPINLNDSTTSAVLADEIDADRLRVASANPFNGRGWKING
;
A
#
# COMPACT_ATOMS: atom_id res chain seq x y z
N MET A 1 -7.79 10.87 8.03
CA MET A 1 -8.32 9.65 7.38
C MET A 1 -8.63 8.66 8.49
N THR A 2 -9.86 8.17 8.57
CA THR A 2 -10.21 7.10 9.52
C THR A 2 -9.78 5.76 8.92
N THR A 3 -8.79 5.10 9.51
CA THR A 3 -8.30 3.81 9.02
C THR A 3 -9.40 2.77 9.18
N ASN A 4 -9.80 2.12 8.07
CA ASN A 4 -10.72 1.00 8.14
C ASN A 4 -9.98 -0.25 8.67
N ILE A 5 -10.00 -0.43 10.00
CA ILE A 5 -9.24 -1.49 10.67
C ILE A 5 -9.55 -2.89 10.12
N THR A 6 -10.79 -3.16 9.73
CA THR A 6 -11.22 -4.46 9.18
C THR A 6 -10.55 -4.75 7.85
N ALA A 7 -10.44 -3.75 6.98
CA ALA A 7 -9.76 -3.89 5.68
C ALA A 7 -8.24 -4.07 5.89
N LEU A 8 -7.66 -3.31 6.82
CA LEU A 8 -6.24 -3.41 7.18
C LEU A 8 -5.89 -4.82 7.68
N THR A 9 -6.69 -5.35 8.61
CA THR A 9 -6.44 -6.69 9.18
C THR A 9 -6.61 -7.80 8.15
N ALA A 10 -7.61 -7.69 7.26
CA ALA A 10 -7.80 -8.66 6.19
C ALA A 10 -6.62 -8.68 5.19
N GLN A 11 -6.06 -7.51 4.85
CA GLN A 11 -4.87 -7.44 4.00
C GLN A 11 -3.64 -8.03 4.69
N LEU A 12 -3.44 -7.75 5.99
CA LEU A 12 -2.35 -8.36 6.76
C LEU A 12 -2.43 -9.89 6.76
N GLU A 13 -3.63 -10.45 6.94
CA GLU A 13 -3.85 -11.90 6.89
C GLU A 13 -3.56 -12.48 5.49
N GLN A 14 -3.87 -11.76 4.41
CA GLN A 14 -3.50 -12.15 3.05
C GLN A 14 -1.98 -12.24 2.85
N PHE A 15 -1.20 -11.42 3.53
CA PHE A 15 0.26 -11.52 3.57
C PHE A 15 0.79 -12.57 4.55
N GLY A 16 -0.10 -13.35 5.18
CA GLY A 16 0.27 -14.43 6.10
C GLY A 16 0.50 -13.97 7.55
N TYR A 17 0.23 -12.71 7.88
CA TYR A 17 0.31 -12.24 9.26
C TYR A 17 -0.82 -12.81 10.11
N LYS A 18 -0.46 -13.43 11.23
CA LYS A 18 -1.43 -13.97 12.19
C LYS A 18 -1.79 -12.90 13.21
N LEU A 19 -3.03 -12.41 13.16
CA LEU A 19 -3.54 -11.39 14.08
C LEU A 19 -3.43 -11.86 15.54
N PRO A 20 -2.99 -10.98 16.46
CA PRO A 20 -3.03 -11.26 17.88
C PRO A 20 -4.46 -11.54 18.34
N LYS A 21 -4.62 -12.49 19.28
CA LYS A 21 -5.94 -12.82 19.84
C LYS A 21 -6.60 -11.62 20.53
N THR A 22 -5.80 -10.64 20.96
CA THR A 22 -6.24 -9.38 21.59
C THR A 22 -6.92 -8.43 20.61
N VAL A 23 -6.63 -8.52 19.31
CA VAL A 23 -7.26 -7.66 18.27
C VAL A 23 -8.69 -8.08 17.99
N LYS A 24 -8.98 -9.39 18.00
CA LYS A 24 -10.29 -9.93 17.61
C LYS A 24 -11.47 -9.36 18.41
N PRO A 25 -11.45 -9.30 19.75
CA PRO A 25 -12.55 -8.70 20.53
C PRO A 25 -12.88 -7.27 20.11
N TYR A 26 -11.88 -6.48 19.74
CA TYR A 26 -12.09 -5.10 19.25
C TYR A 26 -12.72 -5.07 17.86
N LEU A 27 -12.32 -5.97 16.95
CA LEU A 27 -12.96 -6.10 15.64
C LEU A 27 -14.43 -6.53 15.77
N ASP A 28 -14.70 -7.53 16.60
CA ASP A 28 -16.05 -8.02 16.88
C ASP A 28 -16.91 -6.89 17.49
N SER A 29 -16.31 -6.05 18.35
CA SER A 29 -16.98 -4.87 18.93
C SER A 29 -17.27 -3.77 17.90
N VAL A 30 -16.35 -3.52 16.96
CA VAL A 30 -16.58 -2.59 15.84
C VAL A 30 -17.76 -3.06 14.99
N GLU A 31 -17.82 -4.35 14.68
CA GLU A 31 -18.91 -4.93 13.88
C GLU A 31 -20.24 -4.84 14.63
N ALA A 32 -20.29 -5.28 15.88
CA ALA A 32 -21.49 -5.22 16.71
C ALA A 32 -22.03 -3.78 16.83
N VAL A 33 -21.16 -2.79 17.06
CA VAL A 33 -21.57 -1.38 17.17
C VAL A 33 -22.01 -0.84 15.81
N ARG A 34 -21.36 -1.21 14.70
CA ARG A 34 -21.77 -0.78 13.34
C ARG A 34 -23.18 -1.23 12.99
N TYR A 35 -23.59 -2.42 13.42
CA TYR A 35 -24.94 -2.94 13.19
C TYR A 35 -25.96 -2.54 14.26
N ALA A 36 -25.52 -1.95 15.38
CA ALA A 36 -26.44 -1.44 16.38
C ALA A 36 -27.32 -0.31 15.80
N TYR A 37 -28.59 -0.29 16.22
CA TYR A 37 -29.52 0.78 15.89
C TYR A 37 -28.94 2.16 16.26
N ASP A 38 -29.07 3.12 15.36
CA ASP A 38 -28.48 4.46 15.51
C ASP A 38 -29.47 5.49 16.06
N GLY A 39 -30.68 5.08 16.44
CA GLY A 39 -31.67 5.97 17.04
C GLY A 39 -32.56 6.68 16.04
N LEU A 40 -32.35 6.49 14.73
CA LEU A 40 -33.23 7.07 13.72
C LEU A 40 -34.53 6.28 13.62
N PRO A 41 -35.71 6.93 13.62
CA PRO A 41 -36.98 6.23 13.51
C PRO A 41 -36.99 5.30 12.29
N VAL A 42 -37.52 4.10 12.49
CA VAL A 42 -37.56 3.06 11.47
C VAL A 42 -38.73 3.34 10.54
N VAL A 43 -38.46 3.38 9.23
CA VAL A 43 -39.53 3.49 8.23
C VAL A 43 -40.47 2.28 8.42
N PRO A 44 -41.80 2.49 8.51
CA PRO A 44 -42.74 1.40 8.65
C PRO A 44 -42.53 0.34 7.57
N THR A 45 -42.49 -0.92 7.97
CA THR A 45 -42.33 -2.05 7.04
C THR A 45 -43.64 -2.45 6.37
N GLU A 46 -44.77 -1.98 6.89
CA GLU A 46 -46.09 -2.20 6.29
C GLU A 46 -46.37 -1.18 5.19
N PRO A 47 -47.06 -1.57 4.10
CA PRO A 47 -47.42 -0.65 3.02
C PRO A 47 -48.31 0.50 3.54
N VAL A 48 -47.84 1.73 3.34
CA VAL A 48 -48.60 2.93 3.67
C VAL A 48 -49.68 3.15 2.61
N THR A 49 -50.94 3.29 3.05
CA THR A 49 -52.08 3.59 2.16
C THR A 49 -52.28 5.10 2.02
N GLU A 50 -53.01 5.54 0.99
CA GLU A 50 -53.33 6.97 0.78
C GLU A 50 -54.04 7.60 2.00
N GLU A 51 -54.89 6.83 2.67
CA GLU A 51 -55.64 7.23 3.86
C GLU A 51 -54.78 7.33 5.13
N THR A 52 -53.64 6.63 5.19
CA THR A 52 -52.76 6.57 6.36
C THR A 52 -51.46 7.35 6.19
N ALA A 53 -51.14 7.77 4.96
CA ALA A 53 -49.89 8.41 4.60
C ALA A 53 -49.59 9.68 5.40
N GLU A 54 -50.58 10.58 5.54
CA GLU A 54 -50.40 11.84 6.27
C GLU A 54 -50.12 11.60 7.76
N ALA A 55 -50.88 10.71 8.40
CA ALA A 55 -50.69 10.37 9.81
C ALA A 55 -49.33 9.70 10.06
N VAL A 56 -48.92 8.78 9.18
CA VAL A 56 -47.61 8.11 9.25
C VAL A 56 -46.47 9.09 9.05
N MET A 57 -46.59 10.01 8.08
CA MET A 57 -45.58 11.06 7.85
C MET A 57 -45.45 12.00 9.06
N HIS A 58 -46.55 12.42 9.68
CA HIS A 58 -46.51 13.26 10.87
C HIS A 58 -45.90 12.54 12.08
N ALA A 59 -46.25 11.27 12.31
CA ALA A 59 -45.66 10.47 13.37
C ALA A 59 -44.15 10.28 13.16
N PHE A 60 -43.73 9.91 11.95
CA PHE A 60 -42.33 9.75 11.60
C PHE A 60 -41.53 11.06 11.71
N ALA A 61 -42.11 12.18 11.29
CA ALA A 61 -41.50 13.50 11.42
C ALA A 61 -41.33 13.93 12.89
N ALA A 62 -42.33 13.64 13.73
CA ALA A 62 -42.26 13.93 15.17
C ALA A 62 -41.19 13.08 15.88
N GLU A 63 -41.11 11.78 15.58
CA GLU A 63 -40.05 10.91 16.10
C GLU A 63 -38.66 11.35 15.61
N THR A 64 -38.55 11.77 14.36
CA THR A 64 -37.30 12.28 13.78
C THR A 64 -36.85 13.55 14.49
N ALA A 65 -37.77 14.49 14.74
CA ALA A 65 -37.46 15.75 15.42
C ALA A 65 -37.00 15.54 16.88
N LEU A 66 -37.51 14.51 17.55
CA LEU A 66 -37.10 14.13 18.91
C LEU A 66 -35.74 13.40 18.93
N ALA A 67 -35.43 12.65 17.88
CA ALA A 67 -34.21 11.87 17.78
C ALA A 67 -32.97 12.71 17.40
N LEU A 68 -33.14 13.78 16.61
CA LEU A 68 -32.03 14.60 16.10
C LEU A 68 -31.50 15.60 17.12
N GLY A 69 -30.18 15.66 17.29
CA GLY A 69 -29.48 16.71 18.04
C GLY A 69 -29.22 17.98 17.22
N THR A 70 -28.50 18.96 17.82
CA THR A 70 -28.18 20.26 17.21
C THR A 70 -27.42 20.19 15.89
N ASP A 71 -26.73 19.08 15.64
CA ASP A 71 -25.85 18.90 14.49
C ASP A 71 -26.45 17.96 13.42
N GLY A 72 -27.75 17.65 13.51
CA GLY A 72 -28.44 16.78 12.55
C GLY A 72 -28.12 15.29 12.70
N PHE A 73 -27.49 14.88 13.80
CA PHE A 73 -27.27 13.49 14.18
C PHE A 73 -27.97 13.17 15.50
N THR A 74 -28.44 11.94 15.66
CA THR A 74 -28.97 11.51 16.96
C THR A 74 -27.81 11.36 17.96
N PRO A 75 -28.05 11.56 19.28
CA PRO A 75 -27.04 11.28 20.31
C PRO A 75 -26.50 9.84 20.24
N LEU A 76 -27.35 8.88 19.85
CA LEU A 76 -26.97 7.48 19.69
C LEU A 76 -26.09 7.25 18.46
N ALA A 77 -26.34 7.94 17.34
CA ALA A 77 -25.48 7.91 16.17
C ALA A 77 -24.09 8.49 16.47
N VAL A 78 -24.02 9.58 17.24
CA VAL A 78 -22.76 10.16 17.71
C VAL A 78 -22.02 9.21 18.64
N ALA A 79 -22.71 8.59 19.60
CA ALA A 79 -22.12 7.61 20.51
C ALA A 79 -21.61 6.38 19.75
N LYS A 80 -22.40 5.84 18.82
CA LYS A 80 -22.03 4.74 17.92
C LYS A 80 -20.75 5.05 17.16
N ARG A 81 -20.66 6.22 16.53
CA ARG A 81 -19.45 6.67 15.84
C ARG A 81 -18.22 6.71 16.76
N ARG A 82 -18.34 7.34 17.94
CA ARG A 82 -17.24 7.44 18.91
C ARG A 82 -16.79 6.08 19.42
N MET A 83 -17.72 5.15 19.66
CA MET A 83 -17.42 3.78 20.07
C MET A 83 -16.67 3.03 18.97
N VAL A 84 -17.11 3.13 17.72
CA VAL A 84 -16.39 2.54 16.57
C VAL A 84 -14.98 3.10 16.49
N GLU A 85 -14.81 4.42 16.52
CA GLU A 85 -13.50 5.08 16.45
C GLU A 85 -12.59 4.64 17.62
N SER A 86 -13.15 4.48 18.83
CA SER A 86 -12.41 4.02 20.02
C SER A 86 -11.96 2.58 19.90
N TYR A 87 -12.83 1.65 19.48
CA TYR A 87 -12.45 0.25 19.28
C TYR A 87 -11.47 0.07 18.13
N GLN A 88 -11.60 0.85 17.05
CA GLN A 88 -10.62 0.90 15.96
C GLN A 88 -9.25 1.36 16.48
N ALA A 89 -9.20 2.40 17.32
CA ALA A 89 -7.96 2.88 17.91
C ALA A 89 -7.31 1.83 18.84
N LEU A 90 -8.10 1.12 19.64
CA LEU A 90 -7.62 0.05 20.51
C LEU A 90 -7.03 -1.12 19.69
N ALA A 91 -7.75 -1.60 18.69
CA ALA A 91 -7.25 -2.61 17.76
C ALA A 91 -5.95 -2.17 17.06
N LEU A 92 -5.88 -0.90 16.65
CA LEU A 92 -4.68 -0.35 16.02
C LEU A 92 -3.49 -0.29 16.97
N ASN A 93 -3.71 0.04 18.25
CA ASN A 93 -2.63 0.06 19.24
C ASN A 93 -2.04 -1.34 19.47
N GLU A 94 -2.88 -2.38 19.48
CA GLU A 94 -2.41 -3.77 19.52
C GLU A 94 -1.57 -4.12 18.28
N LEU A 95 -2.00 -3.71 17.07
CA LEU A 95 -1.21 -3.92 15.85
C LEU A 95 0.12 -3.16 15.85
N ARG A 96 0.15 -1.94 16.39
CA ARG A 96 1.38 -1.14 16.53
C ARG A 96 2.37 -1.76 17.50
N ALA A 97 1.88 -2.38 18.57
CA ALA A 97 2.73 -3.13 19.50
C ALA A 97 3.45 -4.28 18.78
N ASP A 98 2.82 -4.89 17.77
CA ASP A 98 3.39 -5.94 16.92
C ASP A 98 4.05 -5.41 15.63
N SER A 99 4.34 -4.10 15.54
CA SER A 99 4.84 -3.46 14.30
C SER A 99 6.08 -4.15 13.71
N THR A 100 7.05 -4.54 14.55
CA THR A 100 8.25 -5.30 14.13
C THR A 100 7.88 -6.63 13.49
N LYS A 101 6.97 -7.39 14.10
CA LYS A 101 6.56 -8.71 13.59
C LYS A 101 5.76 -8.59 12.29
N ILE A 102 4.94 -7.54 12.16
CA ILE A 102 4.26 -7.23 10.91
C ILE A 102 5.31 -6.95 9.83
N PHE A 103 6.28 -6.10 10.12
CA PHE A 103 7.37 -5.77 9.19
C PHE A 103 8.14 -7.03 8.75
N GLU A 104 8.58 -7.88 9.69
CA GLU A 104 9.26 -9.15 9.40
C GLU A 104 8.43 -10.08 8.50
N THR A 105 7.12 -10.15 8.74
CA THR A 105 6.21 -10.96 7.92
C THR A 105 6.17 -10.42 6.49
N LEU A 106 6.02 -9.11 6.32
CA LEU A 106 6.02 -8.47 5.01
C LEU A 106 7.37 -8.64 4.30
N SER A 107 8.48 -8.47 5.01
CA SER A 107 9.83 -8.69 4.48
C SER A 107 10.00 -10.11 3.97
N THR A 108 9.53 -11.12 4.70
CA THR A 108 9.59 -12.53 4.25
C THR A 108 8.83 -12.74 2.92
N VAL A 109 7.68 -12.08 2.75
CA VAL A 109 6.92 -12.15 1.49
C VAL A 109 7.66 -11.42 0.37
N VAL A 110 8.27 -10.26 0.66
CA VAL A 110 9.09 -9.52 -0.30
C VAL A 110 10.29 -10.35 -0.74
N ASP A 111 11.04 -10.94 0.19
CA ASP A 111 12.23 -11.74 -0.10
C ASP A 111 11.85 -12.93 -1.00
N SER A 112 10.77 -13.65 -0.66
CA SER A 112 10.28 -14.77 -1.47
C SER A 112 9.81 -14.34 -2.86
N ALA A 113 9.15 -13.18 -2.98
CA ALA A 113 8.73 -12.64 -4.27
C ALA A 113 9.93 -12.15 -5.10
N ALA A 114 10.90 -11.50 -4.47
CA ALA A 114 12.13 -11.03 -5.10
C ALA A 114 12.94 -12.19 -5.68
N GLU A 115 13.13 -13.28 -4.92
CA GLU A 115 13.84 -14.48 -5.40
C GLU A 115 13.16 -15.08 -6.64
N ARG A 116 11.82 -15.26 -6.59
CA ARG A 116 11.05 -15.77 -7.73
C ARG A 116 11.14 -14.85 -8.94
N LEU A 117 11.08 -13.54 -8.71
CA LEU A 117 11.19 -12.56 -9.77
C LEU A 117 12.57 -12.62 -10.43
N VAL A 118 13.65 -12.60 -9.66
CA VAL A 118 15.03 -12.63 -10.18
C VAL A 118 15.26 -13.90 -10.99
N ALA A 119 14.84 -15.06 -10.47
CA ALA A 119 14.93 -16.33 -11.18
C ALA A 119 14.11 -16.33 -12.49
N ALA A 120 12.90 -15.77 -12.48
CA ALA A 120 12.06 -15.69 -13.66
C ALA A 120 12.63 -14.73 -14.71
N VAL A 121 13.08 -13.53 -14.29
CA VAL A 121 13.66 -12.53 -15.19
C VAL A 121 14.92 -13.05 -15.88
N GLY A 122 15.71 -13.90 -15.23
CA GLY A 122 16.85 -14.58 -15.86
C GLY A 122 16.50 -15.47 -17.06
N ASN A 123 15.24 -15.90 -17.18
CA ASN A 123 14.74 -16.71 -18.30
C ASN A 123 13.95 -15.89 -19.34
N LEU A 124 13.79 -14.58 -19.12
CA LEU A 124 13.08 -13.71 -20.05
C LEU A 124 14.02 -13.15 -21.13
N PRO A 125 13.52 -12.92 -22.36
CA PRO A 125 14.27 -12.20 -23.38
C PRO A 125 14.56 -10.76 -22.92
N GLU A 126 15.62 -10.15 -23.46
CA GLU A 126 16.00 -8.77 -23.15
C GLU A 126 14.85 -7.79 -23.46
N THR A 127 14.16 -8.00 -24.56
CA THR A 127 12.99 -7.21 -24.96
C THR A 127 11.70 -7.99 -24.69
N LEU A 128 10.77 -7.41 -23.93
CA LEU A 128 9.52 -8.07 -23.53
C LEU A 128 8.36 -7.80 -24.51
N THR A 129 8.57 -8.07 -25.79
CA THR A 129 7.51 -8.01 -26.82
C THR A 129 6.89 -9.40 -27.06
N PRO A 130 5.63 -9.47 -27.54
CA PRO A 130 5.00 -10.75 -27.89
C PRO A 130 5.87 -11.60 -28.83
N ASP A 131 6.45 -11.00 -29.87
CA ASP A 131 7.31 -11.72 -30.82
C ASP A 131 8.58 -12.27 -30.16
N ALA A 132 9.24 -11.49 -29.29
CA ALA A 132 10.43 -11.93 -28.58
C ALA A 132 10.13 -13.07 -27.61
N LEU A 133 8.97 -13.04 -26.95
CA LEU A 133 8.52 -14.12 -26.06
C LEU A 133 8.22 -15.41 -26.84
N VAL A 134 7.56 -15.30 -28.00
CA VAL A 134 7.30 -16.45 -28.88
C VAL A 134 8.61 -17.06 -29.38
N GLN A 135 9.58 -16.23 -29.76
CA GLN A 135 10.90 -16.69 -30.20
C GLN A 135 11.72 -17.34 -29.07
N ALA A 136 11.62 -16.82 -27.85
CA ALA A 136 12.30 -17.37 -26.68
C ALA A 136 11.70 -18.71 -26.21
N GLY A 137 10.49 -19.05 -26.66
CA GLY A 137 9.87 -20.35 -26.45
C GLY A 137 9.09 -20.49 -25.13
N PRO A 138 8.57 -21.70 -24.83
CA PRO A 138 7.62 -21.91 -23.73
C PRO A 138 8.19 -21.56 -22.35
N VAL A 139 9.49 -21.78 -22.13
CA VAL A 139 10.18 -21.44 -20.86
C VAL A 139 10.07 -19.94 -20.56
N ALA A 140 10.20 -19.07 -21.57
CA ALA A 140 10.08 -17.63 -21.40
C ALA A 140 8.63 -17.21 -21.09
N VAL A 141 7.64 -17.92 -21.64
CA VAL A 141 6.21 -17.66 -21.36
C VAL A 141 5.86 -18.04 -19.92
N GLU A 142 6.35 -19.18 -19.44
CA GLU A 142 6.19 -19.60 -18.03
C GLU A 142 6.92 -18.66 -17.07
N ALA A 143 8.13 -18.22 -17.45
CA ALA A 143 8.88 -17.22 -16.71
C ALA A 143 8.13 -15.88 -16.65
N LEU A 144 7.45 -15.47 -17.73
CA LEU A 144 6.66 -14.24 -17.74
C LEU A 144 5.49 -14.32 -16.75
N ALA A 145 4.81 -15.44 -16.67
CA ALA A 145 3.74 -15.65 -15.70
C ALA A 145 4.28 -15.54 -14.26
N THR A 146 5.40 -16.23 -13.97
CA THR A 146 6.06 -16.21 -12.66
C THR A 146 6.52 -14.80 -12.27
N ALA A 147 7.15 -14.08 -13.21
CA ALA A 147 7.60 -12.70 -13.00
C ALA A 147 6.41 -11.76 -12.76
N THR A 148 5.30 -11.95 -13.48
CA THR A 148 4.07 -11.14 -13.30
C THR A 148 3.50 -11.34 -11.90
N GLU A 149 3.35 -12.59 -11.44
CA GLU A 149 2.84 -12.89 -10.10
C GLU A 149 3.75 -12.33 -9.00
N ALA A 150 5.06 -12.47 -9.15
CA ALA A 150 6.03 -11.93 -8.21
C ALA A 150 6.00 -10.39 -8.18
N GLY A 151 5.96 -9.75 -9.35
CA GLY A 151 5.85 -8.29 -9.47
C GLY A 151 4.56 -7.73 -8.88
N GLN A 152 3.43 -8.43 -9.07
CA GLN A 152 2.15 -8.07 -8.44
C GLN A 152 2.20 -8.19 -6.91
N ALA A 153 2.84 -9.23 -6.38
CA ALA A 153 3.03 -9.39 -4.94
C ALA A 153 3.88 -8.24 -4.36
N LEU A 154 4.99 -7.89 -5.01
CA LEU A 154 5.84 -6.77 -4.62
C LEU A 154 5.07 -5.44 -4.69
N GLY A 155 4.32 -5.19 -5.76
CA GLY A 155 3.49 -3.98 -5.91
C GLY A 155 2.37 -3.88 -4.89
N ALA A 156 1.76 -5.00 -4.50
CA ALA A 156 0.75 -5.03 -3.44
C ALA A 156 1.34 -4.64 -2.07
N ILE A 157 2.55 -5.13 -1.76
CA ILE A 157 3.26 -4.76 -0.53
C ILE A 157 3.72 -3.31 -0.57
N ASP A 158 4.24 -2.81 -1.70
CA ASP A 158 4.61 -1.40 -1.89
C ASP A 158 3.45 -0.48 -1.53
N LEU A 159 2.28 -0.76 -2.12
CA LEU A 159 1.06 0.01 -1.91
C LEU A 159 0.57 -0.11 -0.48
N PHE A 160 0.59 -1.31 0.10
CA PHE A 160 0.21 -1.53 1.49
C PHE A 160 1.07 -0.70 2.45
N VAL A 161 2.40 -0.77 2.31
CA VAL A 161 3.34 -0.02 3.15
C VAL A 161 3.18 1.48 2.94
N PHE A 162 2.97 1.94 1.72
CA PHE A 162 2.65 3.35 1.45
C PHE A 162 1.42 3.83 2.23
N GLN A 163 0.34 3.05 2.18
CA GLN A 163 -0.95 3.41 2.79
C GLN A 163 -0.93 3.28 4.31
N HIS A 164 -0.21 2.31 4.84
CA HIS A 164 -0.37 1.85 6.22
C HIS A 164 0.91 1.85 7.06
N GLY A 165 2.10 2.00 6.49
CA GLY A 165 3.36 1.93 7.24
C GLY A 165 3.45 2.95 8.38
N ASN A 166 3.08 4.21 8.11
CA ASN A 166 2.97 5.25 9.15
C ASN A 166 1.89 4.94 10.20
N THR A 167 0.79 4.31 9.77
CA THR A 167 -0.31 3.95 10.68
C THR A 167 0.10 2.82 11.62
N LEU A 168 0.88 1.86 11.12
CA LEU A 168 1.33 0.67 11.84
C LEU A 168 2.61 0.89 12.66
N GLY A 169 3.34 1.99 12.45
CA GLY A 169 4.43 2.42 13.34
C GLY A 169 5.84 2.02 12.89
N PHE A 170 6.01 1.35 11.75
CA PHE A 170 7.32 1.12 11.13
C PHE A 170 7.67 2.18 10.05
N GLY A 171 6.76 3.13 9.84
CA GLY A 171 6.94 4.26 8.92
C GLY A 171 6.78 3.86 7.45
N ALA A 172 6.45 4.84 6.61
CA ALA A 172 6.48 4.69 5.16
C ALA A 172 7.54 5.61 4.58
N SER A 173 8.51 5.06 3.85
CA SER A 173 9.43 5.89 3.06
C SER A 173 8.63 6.74 2.05
N PRO A 174 8.84 8.07 2.00
CA PRO A 174 8.22 8.91 0.98
C PRO A 174 8.77 8.58 -0.42
N ASP A 175 10.02 8.12 -0.48
CA ASP A 175 10.62 7.63 -1.71
C ASP A 175 10.16 6.20 -1.98
N LYS A 176 9.47 6.03 -3.12
CA LYS A 176 8.96 4.74 -3.59
C LYS A 176 10.10 3.75 -3.88
N ILE A 177 11.23 4.22 -4.41
CA ILE A 177 12.37 3.36 -4.75
C ILE A 177 12.97 2.81 -3.45
N LEU A 178 13.28 3.69 -2.52
CA LEU A 178 13.95 3.28 -1.28
C LEU A 178 13.07 2.45 -0.33
N ARG A 179 11.78 2.30 -0.61
CA ARG A 179 10.88 1.44 0.15
C ARG A 179 11.09 -0.05 -0.14
N LEU A 180 11.40 -0.41 -1.38
CA LEU A 180 11.53 -1.81 -1.83
C LEU A 180 12.87 -2.16 -2.45
N PHE A 181 13.79 -1.19 -2.60
CA PHE A 181 15.10 -1.42 -3.18
C PHE A 181 16.20 -0.91 -2.26
N THR A 182 17.32 -1.62 -2.23
CA THR A 182 18.55 -1.20 -1.54
C THR A 182 19.65 -1.00 -2.57
N PRO A 183 19.63 0.14 -3.30
CA PRO A 183 20.68 0.46 -4.26
C PRO A 183 22.03 0.63 -3.56
N SER A 184 23.11 0.16 -4.18
CA SER A 184 24.46 0.25 -3.59
C SER A 184 25.10 1.65 -3.68
N GLY A 185 24.49 2.55 -4.45
CA GLY A 185 24.94 3.93 -4.64
C GLY A 185 24.11 4.67 -5.69
N ILE A 186 24.57 5.87 -6.08
CA ILE A 186 23.82 6.76 -6.99
C ILE A 186 23.59 6.15 -8.38
N GLY A 187 24.48 5.27 -8.85
CA GLY A 187 24.36 4.60 -10.14
C GLY A 187 23.13 3.70 -10.21
N ASP A 188 22.98 2.82 -9.23
CA ASP A 188 21.84 1.90 -9.13
C ASP A 188 20.54 2.67 -8.91
N TYR A 189 20.57 3.66 -8.01
CA TYR A 189 19.41 4.52 -7.76
C TYR A 189 18.92 5.21 -9.05
N ARG A 190 19.83 5.77 -9.87
CA ARG A 190 19.48 6.40 -11.14
C ARG A 190 18.86 5.43 -12.14
N LYS A 191 19.35 4.19 -12.22
CA LYS A 191 18.75 3.18 -13.10
C LYS A 191 17.29 2.93 -12.71
N LEU A 192 17.02 2.81 -11.41
CA LEU A 192 15.65 2.63 -10.87
C LEU A 192 14.78 3.88 -11.10
N GLU A 193 15.34 5.08 -10.93
CA GLU A 193 14.64 6.34 -11.17
C GLU A 193 14.24 6.49 -12.65
N ILE A 194 15.15 6.18 -13.57
CA ILE A 194 14.86 6.17 -15.02
C ILE A 194 13.78 5.12 -15.32
N ALA A 195 13.92 3.91 -14.77
CA ALA A 195 12.94 2.84 -14.95
C ALA A 195 11.55 3.23 -14.43
N GLN A 196 11.46 3.95 -13.32
CA GLN A 196 10.18 4.42 -12.79
C GLN A 196 9.52 5.50 -13.65
N ASN A 197 10.30 6.37 -14.29
CA ASN A 197 9.81 7.55 -15.00
C ASN A 197 9.69 7.37 -16.52
N THR A 198 10.13 6.25 -17.07
CA THR A 198 10.04 5.95 -18.51
C THR A 198 8.70 5.30 -18.85
N SER A 199 8.21 5.48 -20.08
CA SER A 199 7.03 4.77 -20.57
C SER A 199 7.39 3.34 -20.97
N HIS A 200 6.53 2.40 -20.62
CA HIS A 200 6.77 0.96 -20.82
C HIS A 200 5.69 0.32 -21.67
N ASN A 201 5.99 -0.82 -22.28
CA ASN A 201 4.96 -1.62 -22.94
C ASN A 201 4.07 -2.31 -21.89
N GLU A 202 2.97 -2.91 -22.34
CA GLU A 202 2.00 -3.56 -21.46
C GLU A 202 2.62 -4.72 -20.66
N THR A 203 3.45 -5.55 -21.29
CA THR A 203 4.13 -6.69 -20.64
C THR A 203 5.03 -6.23 -19.49
N GLU A 204 5.85 -5.20 -19.74
CA GLU A 204 6.73 -4.59 -18.76
C GLU A 204 5.95 -3.94 -17.62
N THR A 205 4.82 -3.29 -17.94
CA THR A 205 3.93 -2.67 -16.95
C THR A 205 3.29 -3.72 -16.05
N ARG A 206 2.91 -4.88 -16.59
CA ARG A 206 2.28 -5.98 -15.84
C ARG A 206 3.21 -6.58 -14.79
N ILE A 207 4.51 -6.71 -15.08
CA ILE A 207 5.51 -7.13 -14.11
C ILE A 207 5.87 -5.97 -13.16
N GLY A 208 5.92 -4.75 -13.69
CA GLY A 208 6.49 -3.58 -13.04
C GLY A 208 7.93 -3.41 -13.49
N TYR A 209 8.15 -2.52 -14.47
CA TYR A 209 9.44 -2.38 -15.16
C TYR A 209 10.62 -2.08 -14.22
N THR A 210 10.40 -1.29 -13.17
CA THR A 210 11.44 -1.04 -12.14
C THR A 210 11.93 -2.33 -11.49
N PHE A 211 11.05 -3.31 -11.26
CA PHE A 211 11.42 -4.62 -10.73
C PHE A 211 12.22 -5.45 -11.74
N VAL A 212 11.87 -5.38 -13.03
CA VAL A 212 12.64 -6.03 -14.11
C VAL A 212 14.05 -5.45 -14.18
N VAL A 213 14.19 -4.13 -14.13
CA VAL A 213 15.49 -3.45 -14.13
C VAL A 213 16.28 -3.84 -12.89
N ALA A 214 15.69 -3.82 -11.70
CA ALA A 214 16.37 -4.25 -10.48
C ALA A 214 16.89 -5.68 -10.59
N ALA A 215 16.07 -6.61 -11.07
CA ALA A 215 16.45 -8.01 -11.24
C ALA A 215 17.58 -8.21 -12.27
N ARG A 216 17.55 -7.49 -13.40
CA ARG A 216 18.60 -7.58 -14.45
C ARG A 216 19.93 -6.96 -14.01
N GLU A 217 19.86 -5.87 -13.28
CA GLU A 217 21.03 -5.12 -12.81
C GLU A 217 21.61 -5.67 -11.51
N GLY A 218 20.95 -6.68 -10.91
CA GLY A 218 21.36 -7.26 -9.63
C GLY A 218 21.17 -6.31 -8.45
N ILE A 219 20.25 -5.34 -8.55
CA ILE A 219 19.94 -4.41 -7.47
C ILE A 219 19.04 -5.13 -6.45
N PRO A 220 19.44 -5.21 -5.16
CA PRO A 220 18.65 -5.89 -4.14
C PRO A 220 17.22 -5.34 -4.02
N ILE A 221 16.26 -6.26 -3.98
CA ILE A 221 14.85 -5.98 -3.74
C ILE A 221 14.54 -6.49 -2.33
N ASN A 222 14.28 -5.58 -1.40
CA ASN A 222 14.01 -5.88 0.00
C ASN A 222 13.18 -4.76 0.62
N LEU A 223 12.36 -5.10 1.60
CA LEU A 223 11.55 -4.11 2.31
C LEU A 223 12.43 -3.30 3.27
N ASN A 224 12.37 -1.98 3.16
CA ASN A 224 13.06 -1.05 4.05
C ASN A 224 12.07 -0.32 4.96
N ASP A 225 12.41 -0.18 6.23
CA ASP A 225 11.68 0.67 7.16
C ASP A 225 12.03 2.15 6.93
N SER A 226 11.30 3.08 7.57
CA SER A 226 11.54 4.51 7.33
C SER A 226 12.95 4.96 7.73
N THR A 227 13.55 4.31 8.73
CA THR A 227 14.90 4.64 9.19
C THR A 227 15.95 4.21 8.17
N THR A 228 15.84 2.99 7.67
CA THR A 228 16.73 2.42 6.65
C THR A 228 16.64 3.22 5.37
N SER A 229 15.42 3.55 4.91
CA SER A 229 15.25 4.38 3.71
C SER A 229 15.85 5.77 3.86
N ALA A 230 15.79 6.38 5.06
CA ALA A 230 16.43 7.68 5.31
C ALA A 230 17.96 7.59 5.25
N VAL A 231 18.54 6.55 5.85
CA VAL A 231 19.99 6.29 5.78
C VAL A 231 20.43 6.08 4.32
N LEU A 232 19.70 5.28 3.54
CA LEU A 232 20.00 5.07 2.12
C LEU A 232 19.92 6.38 1.33
N ALA A 233 18.94 7.24 1.60
CA ALA A 233 18.83 8.54 0.95
C ALA A 233 20.06 9.42 1.23
N ASP A 234 20.48 9.51 2.50
CA ASP A 234 21.67 10.28 2.89
C ASP A 234 22.95 9.72 2.24
N GLU A 235 23.08 8.40 2.16
CA GLU A 235 24.21 7.73 1.49
C GLU A 235 24.25 8.02 -0.02
N ILE A 236 23.11 7.96 -0.68
CA ILE A 236 22.96 8.28 -2.11
C ILE A 236 23.31 9.76 -2.37
N ASP A 237 22.84 10.67 -1.53
CA ASP A 237 23.13 12.11 -1.66
C ASP A 237 24.60 12.42 -1.41
N ALA A 238 25.21 11.78 -0.42
CA ALA A 238 26.66 11.88 -0.19
C ALA A 238 27.45 11.38 -1.40
N ASP A 239 27.05 10.27 -2.00
CA ASP A 239 27.70 9.71 -3.19
C ASP A 239 27.53 10.62 -4.41
N ARG A 240 26.34 11.21 -4.58
CA ARG A 240 26.06 12.21 -5.63
C ARG A 240 27.01 13.40 -5.53
N LEU A 241 27.27 13.91 -4.32
CA LEU A 241 28.21 15.01 -4.09
C LEU A 241 29.65 14.60 -4.40
N ARG A 242 30.06 13.38 -4.02
CA ARG A 242 31.38 12.83 -4.37
C ARG A 242 31.59 12.76 -5.88
N VAL A 243 30.65 12.17 -6.61
CA VAL A 243 30.72 12.07 -8.08
C VAL A 243 30.77 13.45 -8.75
N ALA A 244 29.98 14.42 -8.26
CA ALA A 244 30.02 15.79 -8.78
C ALA A 244 31.37 16.47 -8.53
N SER A 245 31.97 16.26 -7.35
CA SER A 245 33.29 16.82 -7.01
C SER A 245 34.45 16.17 -7.77
N ALA A 246 34.32 14.90 -8.15
CA ALA A 246 35.32 14.16 -8.92
C ALA A 246 35.33 14.52 -10.41
N ASN A 247 34.28 15.18 -10.92
CA ASN A 247 34.19 15.58 -12.32
C ASN A 247 33.83 17.08 -12.49
N PRO A 248 34.71 18.01 -12.04
CA PRO A 248 34.40 19.44 -12.01
C PRO A 248 34.30 20.10 -13.40
N PHE A 249 34.65 19.39 -14.48
CA PHE A 249 34.80 19.96 -15.83
C PHE A 249 33.63 19.73 -16.79
N ASN A 250 32.55 19.05 -16.39
CA ASN A 250 31.35 18.93 -17.24
C ASN A 250 30.42 20.16 -17.20
N GLY A 251 30.86 21.26 -16.57
CA GLY A 251 30.22 22.57 -16.62
C GLY A 251 31.07 23.62 -17.35
N ARG A 252 30.85 23.79 -18.66
CA ARG A 252 31.26 24.95 -19.50
C ARG A 252 32.77 25.17 -19.71
N GLY A 253 33.35 24.42 -20.65
CA GLY A 253 34.49 24.92 -21.43
C GLY A 253 34.03 25.95 -22.48
N TRP A 254 33.91 27.23 -22.09
CA TRP A 254 33.91 28.32 -23.07
C TRP A 254 35.35 28.49 -23.59
N LYS A 255 35.63 27.91 -24.76
CA LYS A 255 36.79 28.32 -25.55
C LYS A 255 36.50 29.71 -26.11
N ILE A 256 37.12 30.73 -25.53
CA ILE A 256 37.28 32.02 -26.19
C ILE A 256 38.42 31.81 -27.19
N ASN A 257 38.08 31.62 -28.47
CA ASN A 257 39.06 31.72 -29.53
C ASN A 257 39.45 33.20 -29.66
N GLY A 258 40.75 33.48 -29.50
CA GLY A 258 41.37 34.73 -29.93
C GLY A 258 41.67 34.73 -31.43
#